data_AF-A0AA41L0H1-F1
#
_entry.id   AF-A0AA41L0H1-F1
#
_cell.length_a   1.000
_cell.length_b   1.000
_cell.length_c   1.000
_cell.angle_alpha   90.00
_cell.angle_beta   90.00
_cell.angle_gamma   90.00
#
_symmetry.space_group_name_H-M   'P 1'
#
loop_
_entity.id
_entity.type
_entity.pdbx_description
1 polymer ?
#
loop_
_entity_poly.entity_id
_entity_poly.type
_entity_poly.pdbx_seq_one_letter_code
_entity_poly.pdbx_strand_id
1 'polypeptide(L)'
;MTIDPRDAIWNEAQDLLYRASYAGELKTALLARWVWLDSITKVAVAISSGGAALAGLVFWKNSDYTFLWPMFTSASALLAIISRQLSVAEKLQAHATSAVSLSALTIEIGSLVVRMKINPNFSIVEFEKKLLGFRSKYGTEVSKFPYDLLLTQKLRVTTQATVNQALGRQPKEEI
;
A
#
# COMPACT_ATOMS: atom_id res chain seq x y z
N MET A 1 16.50 25.47 -29.63
CA MET A 1 16.49 24.00 -29.64
C MET A 1 15.07 23.56 -29.90
N THR A 2 14.82 22.89 -31.02
CA THR A 2 13.51 22.29 -31.31
C THR A 2 13.32 21.08 -30.41
N ILE A 3 12.41 21.18 -29.45
CA ILE A 3 12.05 20.06 -28.56
C ILE A 3 11.31 19.03 -29.42
N ASP A 4 11.83 17.80 -29.51
CA ASP A 4 11.08 16.72 -30.16
C ASP A 4 9.87 16.38 -29.25
N PRO A 5 8.62 16.45 -29.75
CA PRO A 5 7.45 16.05 -28.99
C PRO A 5 7.53 14.60 -28.44
N ARG A 6 8.35 13.74 -29.05
CA ARG A 6 8.63 12.38 -28.55
C ARG A 6 9.37 12.38 -27.22
N ASP A 7 10.27 13.35 -27.00
CA ASP A 7 10.99 13.51 -25.73
C ASP A 7 10.02 13.92 -24.61
N ALA A 8 9.01 14.74 -24.92
CA ALA A 8 7.97 15.10 -23.96
C ALA A 8 7.12 13.89 -23.56
N ILE A 9 6.69 13.07 -24.53
CA ILE A 9 5.95 11.83 -24.27
C ILE A 9 6.80 10.85 -23.46
N TRP A 10 8.09 10.72 -23.80
CA TRP A 10 9.02 9.88 -23.08
C TRP A 10 9.16 10.30 -21.62
N ASN A 11 9.43 11.58 -21.37
CA ASN A 11 9.61 12.11 -20.01
C ASN A 11 8.34 11.94 -19.17
N GLU A 12 7.19 12.26 -19.74
CA GLU A 12 5.90 12.13 -19.05
C GLU A 12 5.56 10.67 -18.77
N ALA A 13 5.86 9.74 -19.68
CA ALA A 13 5.68 8.31 -19.42
C ALA A 13 6.58 7.79 -18.29
N GLN A 14 7.82 8.28 -18.18
CA GLN A 14 8.69 7.91 -17.05
C GLN A 14 8.27 8.55 -15.74
N ASP A 15 7.77 9.79 -15.77
CA ASP A 15 7.21 10.41 -14.58
C ASP A 15 5.96 9.67 -14.11
N LEU A 16 5.06 9.33 -15.03
CA LEU A 16 3.86 8.55 -14.73
C LEU A 16 4.20 7.15 -14.23
N LEU A 17 5.19 6.48 -14.82
CA LEU A 17 5.68 5.18 -14.34
C LEU A 17 6.17 5.31 -12.89
N TYR A 18 6.98 6.32 -12.60
CA TYR A 18 7.50 6.56 -11.25
C TYR A 18 6.36 6.79 -10.25
N ARG A 19 5.40 7.65 -10.58
CA ARG A 19 4.24 7.96 -9.73
C ARG A 19 3.33 6.77 -9.51
N ALA A 20 3.11 5.94 -10.54
CA ALA A 20 2.32 4.72 -10.47
C ALA A 20 3.01 3.66 -9.59
N SER A 21 4.31 3.42 -9.81
CA SER A 21 5.12 2.52 -8.98
C SER A 21 5.14 2.97 -7.52
N TYR A 22 5.32 4.27 -7.26
CA TYR A 22 5.30 4.81 -5.91
C TYR A 22 3.95 4.61 -5.22
N ALA A 23 2.84 4.94 -5.89
CA ALA A 23 1.51 4.73 -5.34
C ALA A 23 1.21 3.24 -5.10
N GLY A 24 1.63 2.37 -6.01
CA GLY A 24 1.48 0.92 -5.91
C GLY A 24 2.22 0.34 -4.71
N GLU A 25 3.52 0.63 -4.57
CA GLU A 25 4.33 0.20 -3.44
C GLU A 25 3.79 0.74 -2.10
N LEU A 26 3.32 2.00 -2.09
CA LEU A 26 2.73 2.60 -0.90
C LEU A 26 1.45 1.86 -0.49
N LYS A 27 0.59 1.49 -1.45
CA LYS A 27 -0.61 0.69 -1.18
C LYS A 27 -0.26 -0.70 -0.67
N THR A 28 0.74 -1.37 -1.24
CA THR A 28 1.19 -2.70 -0.81
C THR A 28 1.74 -2.67 0.60
N ALA A 29 2.57 -1.67 0.93
CA ALA A 29 3.11 -1.51 2.28
C ALA A 29 2.01 -1.18 3.31
N LEU A 30 1.02 -0.39 2.92
CA LEU A 30 -0.14 -0.07 3.76
C LEU A 30 -1.03 -1.28 3.98
N LEU A 31 -1.28 -2.07 2.92
CA LEU A 31 -1.99 -3.35 3.00
C LEU A 31 -1.29 -4.30 3.98
N ALA A 32 0.03 -4.43 3.91
CA ALA A 32 0.80 -5.28 4.83
C ALA A 32 0.60 -4.87 6.31
N ARG A 33 0.53 -3.57 6.60
CA ARG A 33 0.23 -3.07 7.96
C ARG A 33 -1.18 -3.41 8.41
N TRP A 34 -2.16 -3.30 7.53
CA TRP A 34 -3.54 -3.71 7.83
C TRP A 34 -3.67 -5.23 8.04
N VAL A 35 -3.00 -6.05 7.23
CA VAL A 35 -2.93 -7.51 7.43
C VAL A 35 -2.32 -7.83 8.79
N TRP A 36 -1.26 -7.13 9.18
CA TRP A 36 -0.62 -7.33 10.48
C TRP A 36 -1.57 -6.98 11.64
N LEU A 37 -2.26 -5.85 11.56
CA LEU A 37 -3.25 -5.44 12.58
C LEU A 37 -4.42 -6.43 12.69
N ASP A 38 -4.97 -6.86 11.56
CA ASP A 38 -6.04 -7.86 11.51
C ASP A 38 -5.59 -9.20 12.12
N SER A 39 -4.37 -9.64 11.78
CA SER A 39 -3.79 -10.88 12.30
C SER A 39 -3.59 -10.83 13.82
N ILE A 40 -3.02 -9.74 14.35
CA ILE A 40 -2.87 -9.57 15.81
C ILE A 40 -4.22 -9.52 16.50
N THR A 41 -5.20 -8.82 15.92
CA THR A 41 -6.55 -8.77 16.48
C THR A 41 -7.15 -10.15 16.57
N LYS A 42 -7.06 -10.95 15.51
CA LYS A 42 -7.57 -12.33 15.48
C LYS A 42 -6.85 -13.21 16.50
N VAL A 43 -5.53 -13.10 16.63
CA VAL A 43 -4.75 -13.84 17.62
C VAL A 43 -5.15 -13.43 19.04
N ALA A 44 -5.28 -12.14 19.34
CA ALA A 44 -5.70 -11.64 20.65
C ALA A 44 -7.11 -12.14 21.03
N VAL A 45 -8.04 -12.10 20.09
CA VAL A 45 -9.39 -12.66 20.25
C VAL A 45 -9.34 -14.17 20.46
N ALA A 46 -8.55 -14.92 19.69
CA ALA A 46 -8.42 -16.36 19.81
C ALA A 46 -7.76 -16.80 21.13
N ILE A 47 -6.76 -16.06 21.63
CA ILE A 47 -6.16 -16.29 22.95
C ILE A 47 -7.18 -15.97 24.04
N SER A 48 -7.95 -14.90 23.89
CA SER A 48 -8.98 -14.53 24.86
C SER A 48 -10.17 -15.50 24.87
N SER A 49 -10.50 -16.15 23.74
CA SER A 49 -11.61 -17.12 23.67
C SER A 49 -11.16 -18.55 23.98
N GLY A 50 -10.02 -19.01 23.45
CA GLY A 50 -9.48 -20.36 23.63
C GLY A 50 -8.62 -20.53 24.87
N GLY A 51 -7.87 -19.48 25.26
CA GLY A 51 -7.11 -19.46 26.51
C GLY A 51 -7.97 -19.23 27.75
N ALA A 52 -9.20 -18.72 27.61
CA ALA A 52 -10.06 -18.42 28.76
C ALA A 52 -10.36 -19.58 29.68
N ALA A 53 -10.64 -20.76 29.12
CA ALA A 53 -11.02 -21.91 29.93
C ALA A 53 -9.83 -22.49 30.72
N LEU A 54 -8.64 -22.54 30.12
CA LEU A 54 -7.44 -23.13 30.73
C LEU A 54 -6.61 -22.10 31.51
N ALA A 55 -6.38 -20.92 30.94
CA ALA A 55 -5.67 -19.83 31.60
C ALA A 55 -6.52 -19.21 32.72
N GLY A 56 -7.84 -19.13 32.58
CA GLY A 56 -8.73 -18.71 33.68
C GLY A 56 -8.60 -19.61 34.90
N LEU A 57 -8.46 -20.94 34.71
CA LEU A 57 -8.23 -21.93 35.76
C LEU A 57 -6.83 -21.81 36.40
N VAL A 58 -5.79 -21.57 35.60
CA VAL A 58 -4.40 -21.40 36.09
C VAL A 58 -4.20 -20.04 36.78
N PHE A 59 -4.77 -18.96 36.24
CA PHE A 59 -4.70 -17.60 36.80
C PHE A 59 -5.53 -17.45 38.08
N TRP A 60 -6.62 -18.20 38.24
CA TRP A 60 -7.35 -18.27 39.50
C TRP A 60 -6.62 -19.09 40.57
N LYS A 61 -5.86 -20.10 40.15
CA LYS A 61 -5.13 -20.98 41.08
C LYS A 61 -3.85 -20.35 41.62
N ASN A 62 -3.24 -19.41 40.91
CA ASN A 62 -2.13 -18.58 41.36
C ASN A 62 -2.57 -17.12 41.54
N SER A 63 -2.83 -16.73 42.78
CA SER A 63 -3.30 -15.39 43.20
C SER A 63 -2.48 -14.22 42.61
N ASP A 64 -1.17 -14.42 42.41
CA ASP A 64 -0.27 -13.35 41.94
C ASP A 64 -0.49 -12.96 40.48
N TYR A 65 -1.15 -13.81 39.68
CA TYR A 65 -1.34 -13.61 38.25
C TYR A 65 -2.81 -13.41 37.84
N THR A 66 -3.75 -13.43 38.80
CA THR A 66 -5.19 -13.27 38.53
C THR A 66 -5.52 -11.93 37.86
N PHE A 67 -4.71 -10.89 38.08
CA PHE A 67 -4.91 -9.56 37.47
C PHE A 67 -4.63 -9.52 35.95
N LEU A 68 -3.80 -10.44 35.43
CA LEU A 68 -3.49 -10.50 33.99
C LEU A 68 -4.72 -10.90 33.18
N TRP A 69 -5.60 -11.71 33.75
CA TRP A 69 -6.81 -12.21 33.09
C TRP A 69 -7.77 -11.09 32.62
N PRO A 70 -8.25 -10.18 33.50
CA PRO A 70 -9.07 -9.04 33.08
C PRO A 70 -8.31 -8.08 32.16
N MET A 71 -6.98 -7.98 32.26
CA MET A 71 -6.18 -7.14 31.36
C MET A 71 -6.18 -7.68 29.92
N PHE A 72 -5.94 -8.99 29.71
CA PHE A 72 -5.94 -9.61 28.38
C PHE A 72 -7.32 -9.60 27.72
N THR A 73 -8.38 -9.89 28.50
CA THR A 73 -9.75 -9.85 27.99
C THR A 73 -10.19 -8.43 27.66
N SER A 74 -9.86 -7.44 28.49
CA SER A 74 -10.15 -6.03 28.20
C SER A 74 -9.39 -5.53 26.96
N ALA A 75 -8.10 -5.85 26.83
CA ALA A 75 -7.30 -5.47 25.67
C ALA A 75 -7.84 -6.08 24.37
N SER A 76 -8.27 -7.34 24.41
CA SER A 76 -8.82 -8.03 23.24
C SER A 76 -10.21 -7.54 22.88
N ALA A 77 -11.06 -7.23 23.86
CA ALA A 77 -12.35 -6.60 23.63
C ALA A 77 -12.19 -5.21 23.00
N LEU A 78 -11.24 -4.42 23.50
CA LEU A 78 -10.90 -3.11 22.93
C LEU A 78 -10.41 -3.26 21.49
N LEU A 79 -9.50 -4.20 21.22
CA LEU A 79 -9.01 -4.48 19.87
C LEU A 79 -10.13 -4.92 18.93
N ALA A 80 -11.06 -5.76 19.39
CA ALA A 80 -12.20 -6.20 18.59
C ALA A 80 -13.15 -5.05 18.25
N ILE A 81 -13.41 -4.14 19.20
CA ILE A 81 -14.21 -2.93 18.98
C ILE A 81 -13.51 -1.99 17.99
N ILE A 82 -12.20 -1.76 18.17
CA ILE A 82 -11.39 -0.92 17.30
C ILE A 82 -11.35 -1.49 15.88
N SER A 83 -11.15 -2.80 15.73
CA SER A 83 -11.16 -3.48 14.43
C SER A 83 -12.52 -3.36 13.72
N ARG A 84 -13.62 -3.47 14.47
CA ARG A 84 -14.97 -3.29 13.92
C ARG A 84 -15.26 -1.82 13.58
N GLN A 85 -14.83 -0.86 14.40
CA GLN A 85 -14.99 0.58 14.17
C GLN A 85 -14.16 1.10 12.99
N LEU A 86 -12.96 0.54 12.78
CA LEU A 86 -12.07 0.93 11.67
C LEU A 86 -12.43 0.26 10.34
N SER A 87 -13.48 -0.57 10.29
CA SER A 87 -13.87 -1.37 9.11
C SER A 87 -12.66 -2.05 8.46
N VAL A 88 -11.82 -2.71 9.27
CA VAL A 88 -10.52 -3.25 8.82
C VAL A 88 -10.66 -4.13 7.58
N ALA A 89 -11.69 -4.97 7.52
CA ALA A 89 -11.96 -5.84 6.37
C ALA A 89 -12.28 -5.04 5.09
N GLU A 90 -13.08 -3.99 5.17
CA GLU A 90 -13.41 -3.13 4.03
C GLU A 90 -12.18 -2.36 3.55
N LYS A 91 -11.37 -1.84 4.48
CA LYS A 91 -10.09 -1.19 4.18
C LYS A 91 -9.14 -2.18 3.50
N LEU A 92 -8.99 -3.38 4.05
CA LEU A 92 -8.14 -4.43 3.49
C LEU A 92 -8.52 -4.75 2.04
N GLN A 93 -9.81 -4.96 1.78
CA GLN A 93 -10.32 -5.24 0.45
C GLN A 93 -10.07 -4.06 -0.50
N ALA A 94 -10.37 -2.83 -0.07
CA ALA A 94 -10.13 -1.63 -0.89
C ALA A 94 -8.64 -1.41 -1.20
N HIS A 95 -7.75 -1.63 -0.24
CA HIS A 95 -6.31 -1.53 -0.44
C HIS A 95 -5.78 -2.65 -1.35
N ALA A 96 -6.26 -3.87 -1.19
CA ALA A 96 -5.88 -5.00 -2.04
C ALA A 96 -6.31 -4.78 -3.50
N THR A 97 -7.57 -4.40 -3.74
CA THR A 97 -8.05 -4.10 -5.10
C THR A 97 -7.25 -2.97 -5.73
N SER A 98 -7.02 -1.87 -5.00
CA SER A 98 -6.26 -0.73 -5.53
C SER A 98 -4.79 -1.07 -5.78
N ALA A 99 -4.15 -1.89 -4.93
CA ALA A 99 -2.78 -2.35 -5.14
C ALA A 99 -2.65 -3.19 -6.43
N VAL A 100 -3.59 -4.10 -6.67
CA VAL A 100 -3.63 -4.90 -7.90
C VAL A 100 -3.83 -4.01 -9.13
N SER A 101 -4.76 -3.06 -9.08
CA SER A 101 -5.02 -2.12 -10.19
C SER A 101 -3.80 -1.23 -10.49
N LEU A 102 -3.10 -0.73 -9.48
CA LEU A 102 -1.89 0.08 -9.64
C LEU A 102 -0.71 -0.75 -10.17
N SER A 103 -0.58 -2.01 -9.74
CA SER A 103 0.44 -2.93 -10.26
C SER A 103 0.21 -3.22 -11.76
N ALA A 104 -1.03 -3.52 -12.15
CA ALA A 104 -1.39 -3.69 -13.55
C ALA A 104 -1.09 -2.44 -14.39
N LEU A 105 -1.45 -1.25 -13.88
CA LEU A 105 -1.17 0.02 -14.54
C LEU A 105 0.34 0.27 -14.69
N THR A 106 1.13 -0.05 -13.67
CA THR A 106 2.60 0.07 -13.70
C THR A 106 3.21 -0.83 -14.78
N ILE A 107 2.72 -2.07 -14.92
CA ILE A 107 3.14 -3.00 -15.98
C ILE A 107 2.75 -2.48 -17.37
N GLU A 108 1.51 -1.95 -17.53
CA GLU A 108 1.04 -1.36 -18.79
C GLU A 108 1.92 -0.17 -19.22
N ILE A 109 2.23 0.75 -18.29
CA ILE A 109 3.10 1.90 -18.56
C ILE A 109 4.53 1.44 -18.86
N GLY A 110 5.05 0.47 -18.10
CA GLY A 110 6.36 -0.13 -18.34
C GLY A 110 6.47 -0.76 -19.74
N SER A 111 5.41 -1.41 -20.21
CA SER A 111 5.33 -1.93 -21.58
C SER A 111 5.36 -0.82 -22.62
N LEU A 112 4.65 0.29 -22.40
CA LEU A 112 4.70 1.47 -23.27
C LEU A 112 6.13 2.02 -23.36
N VAL A 113 6.80 2.16 -22.21
CA VAL A 113 8.20 2.60 -22.11
C VAL A 113 9.13 1.70 -22.92
N VAL A 114 9.02 0.38 -22.77
CA VAL A 114 9.83 -0.58 -23.53
C VAL A 114 9.56 -0.43 -25.03
N ARG A 115 8.31 -0.25 -25.46
CA ARG A 115 7.96 -0.04 -26.88
C ARG A 115 8.58 1.23 -27.45
N MET A 116 8.61 2.33 -26.68
CA MET A 116 9.29 3.57 -27.09
C MET A 116 10.81 3.40 -27.21
N LYS A 117 11.43 2.59 -26.33
CA LYS A 117 12.86 2.24 -26.45
C LYS A 117 13.16 1.46 -27.73
N ILE A 118 12.28 0.52 -28.09
CA ILE A 118 12.48 -0.36 -29.25
C ILE A 118 12.22 0.39 -30.56
N ASN A 119 11.19 1.24 -30.61
CA ASN A 119 10.83 1.99 -31.81
C ASN A 119 10.95 3.50 -31.58
N PRO A 120 12.08 4.14 -31.95
CA PRO A 120 12.28 5.58 -31.79
C PRO A 120 11.42 6.44 -32.72
N ASN A 121 10.82 5.84 -33.76
CA ASN A 121 9.94 6.52 -34.71
C ASN A 121 8.45 6.28 -34.43
N PHE A 122 8.10 6.08 -33.16
CA PHE A 122 6.73 5.83 -32.76
C PHE A 122 5.76 6.97 -33.14
N SER A 123 4.50 6.60 -33.34
CA SER A 123 3.43 7.56 -33.61
C SER A 123 3.12 8.38 -32.36
N ILE A 124 3.36 9.69 -32.44
CA ILE A 124 3.10 10.65 -31.36
C ILE A 124 1.63 10.57 -30.94
N VAL A 125 0.70 10.59 -31.90
CA VAL A 125 -0.75 10.58 -31.64
C VAL A 125 -1.20 9.31 -30.92
N GLU A 126 -0.69 8.15 -31.32
CA GLU A 126 -1.05 6.88 -30.68
C GLU A 126 -0.55 6.79 -29.24
N PHE A 127 0.71 7.20 -29.02
CA PHE A 127 1.34 7.14 -27.71
C PHE A 127 0.79 8.19 -26.75
N GLU A 128 0.51 9.40 -27.24
CA GLU A 128 -0.18 10.45 -26.48
C GLU A 128 -1.55 9.96 -26.01
N LYS A 129 -2.36 9.37 -26.90
CA LYS A 129 -3.67 8.83 -26.54
C LYS A 129 -3.57 7.76 -25.44
N LYS A 130 -2.58 6.85 -25.54
CA LYS A 130 -2.34 5.83 -24.51
C LYS A 130 -1.90 6.46 -23.19
N LEU A 131 -0.99 7.43 -23.24
CA LEU A 131 -0.47 8.12 -22.07
C LEU A 131 -1.56 8.89 -21.32
N LEU A 132 -2.43 9.62 -22.03
CA LEU A 132 -3.61 10.27 -21.45
C LEU A 132 -4.58 9.24 -20.84
N GLY A 133 -4.77 8.09 -21.50
CA GLY A 133 -5.54 6.98 -20.96
C GLY A 133 -4.97 6.46 -19.63
N PHE A 134 -3.65 6.25 -19.57
CA PHE A 134 -2.97 5.84 -18.33
C PHE A 134 -3.05 6.90 -17.24
N ARG A 135 -2.92 8.19 -17.59
CA ARG A 135 -3.03 9.29 -16.64
C ARG A 135 -4.45 9.39 -16.04
N SER A 136 -5.47 9.16 -16.85
CA SER A 136 -6.86 9.10 -16.40
C SER A 136 -7.11 7.91 -15.45
N LYS A 137 -6.62 6.71 -15.81
CA LYS A 137 -6.66 5.52 -14.93
C LYS A 137 -5.92 5.78 -13.61
N TYR A 138 -4.72 6.35 -13.67
CA TYR A 138 -3.92 6.72 -12.51
C TYR A 138 -4.68 7.69 -11.59
N GLY A 139 -5.23 8.77 -12.15
CA GLY A 139 -6.01 9.75 -11.39
C GLY A 139 -7.23 9.11 -10.70
N THR A 140 -7.90 8.18 -11.38
CA THR A 140 -9.01 7.41 -10.81
C THR A 140 -8.54 6.56 -9.63
N GLU A 141 -7.44 5.82 -9.76
CA GLU A 141 -6.92 4.98 -8.67
C GLU A 141 -6.37 5.78 -7.48
N VAL A 142 -5.74 6.93 -7.74
CA VAL A 142 -5.26 7.82 -6.67
C VAL A 142 -6.42 8.55 -5.98
N SER A 143 -7.50 8.89 -6.68
CA SER A 143 -8.68 9.49 -6.03
C SER A 143 -9.34 8.54 -5.02
N LYS A 144 -9.17 7.23 -5.21
CA LYS A 144 -9.62 6.18 -4.28
C LYS A 144 -8.65 5.95 -3.12
N PHE A 145 -7.61 6.76 -2.94
CA PHE A 145 -6.77 6.69 -1.75
C PHE A 145 -7.53 7.30 -0.56
N PRO A 146 -8.03 6.48 0.39
CA PRO A 146 -8.59 7.06 1.60
C PRO A 146 -7.46 7.70 2.40
N TYR A 147 -7.76 8.77 3.13
CA TYR A 147 -6.92 9.16 4.25
C TYR A 147 -6.81 7.97 5.20
N ASP A 148 -5.58 7.50 5.42
CA ASP A 148 -5.29 6.30 6.18
C ASP A 148 -4.42 6.64 7.39
N LEU A 149 -4.85 6.16 8.56
CA LEU A 149 -4.17 6.37 9.83
C LEU A 149 -2.79 5.67 9.88
N LEU A 150 -2.63 4.54 9.17
CA LEU A 150 -1.39 3.77 9.13
C LEU A 150 -0.40 4.33 8.11
N LEU A 151 -0.77 5.37 7.35
CA LEU A 151 0.09 6.06 6.41
C LEU A 151 1.00 7.06 7.13
N THR A 152 2.14 6.58 7.61
CA THR A 152 3.12 7.42 8.32
C THR A 152 4.16 8.02 7.38
N GLN A 153 4.78 9.14 7.77
CA GLN A 153 5.87 9.77 7.01
C GLN A 153 7.03 8.80 6.77
N LYS A 154 7.39 8.00 7.79
CA LYS A 154 8.42 6.96 7.65
C LYS A 154 8.09 5.96 6.54
N LEU A 155 6.82 5.56 6.41
CA LEU A 155 6.40 4.65 5.33
C LEU A 155 6.61 5.30 3.96
N ARG A 156 6.20 6.57 3.82
CA ARG A 156 6.37 7.32 2.57
C ARG A 156 7.83 7.39 2.12
N VAL A 157 8.73 7.70 3.06
CA VAL A 157 10.18 7.82 2.80
C VAL A 157 10.79 6.47 2.45
N THR A 158 10.47 5.41 3.20
CA THR A 158 10.98 4.06 2.90
C THR A 158 10.49 3.56 1.54
N THR A 159 9.20 3.70 1.25
CA THR A 159 8.64 3.35 -0.07
C THR A 159 9.29 4.14 -1.20
N GLN A 160 9.54 5.44 -0.99
CA GLN A 160 10.22 6.26 -1.98
C GLN A 160 11.64 5.76 -2.25
N ALA A 161 12.39 5.40 -1.21
CA ALA A 161 13.73 4.84 -1.33
C ALA A 161 13.72 3.51 -2.11
N THR A 162 12.76 2.62 -1.83
CA THR A 162 12.60 1.35 -2.55
C THR A 162 12.33 1.56 -4.03
N VAL A 163 11.41 2.48 -4.37
CA VAL A 163 11.04 2.77 -5.78
C VAL A 163 12.20 3.44 -6.51
N ASN A 164 12.90 4.36 -5.84
CA ASN A 164 14.11 5.01 -6.35
C ASN A 164 15.17 3.97 -6.72
N GLN A 165 15.45 3.02 -5.81
CA GLN A 165 16.39 1.93 -6.06
C GLN A 165 15.94 1.04 -7.22
N ALA A 166 14.66 0.63 -7.25
CA ALA A 166 14.13 -0.26 -8.29
C ALA A 166 14.16 0.36 -9.70
N LEU A 167 13.96 1.68 -9.80
CA LEU A 167 13.97 2.41 -11.07
C LEU A 167 15.33 3.06 -11.40
N GLY A 168 16.37 2.79 -10.60
CA GLY A 168 17.71 3.34 -10.80
C GLY A 168 17.81 4.86 -10.65
N ARG A 169 16.85 5.51 -9.99
CA ARG A 169 16.91 6.95 -9.66
C ARG A 169 17.58 7.10 -8.31
N GLN A 170 18.76 7.70 -8.25
CA GLN A 170 19.36 8.04 -6.96
C GLN A 170 18.53 9.13 -6.25
N PRO A 171 18.41 9.11 -4.91
CA PRO A 171 17.84 10.23 -4.18
C PRO A 171 18.66 11.47 -4.54
N LYS A 172 17.99 12.55 -4.97
CA LYS A 172 18.65 13.86 -5.02
C LYS A 172 19.03 14.17 -3.58
N GLU A 173 20.32 14.22 -3.29
CA GLU A 173 20.83 14.77 -2.04
C GLU A 173 20.24 16.18 -1.91
N GLU A 174 19.36 16.37 -0.93
CA GLU A 174 18.91 17.70 -0.53
C GLU A 174 20.11 18.40 0.11
N ILE A 175 20.57 19.48 -0.53
CA ILE A 175 21.57 20.43 0.01
C ILE A 175 20.87 21.32 1.02
#